data_AF-A0A527ZKN5-F1
#
_entry.id   AF-A0A527ZKN5-F1
#
_cell.length_a   1.000
_cell.length_b   1.000
_cell.length_c   1.000
_cell.angle_alpha   90.00
_cell.angle_beta   90.00
_cell.angle_gamma   90.00
#
_symmetry.space_group_name_H-M   'P 1'
#
loop_
_entity.id
_entity.type
_entity.pdbx_description
1 polymer ?
#
loop_
_entity_poly.entity_id
_entity_poly.type
_entity_poly.pdbx_seq_one_letter_code
_entity_poly.pdbx_strand_id
1 'polypeptide(L)'
;LDDKTTSPLNRIAVGISPHLHAEMPRRDAWLRATAEGKLPNRLRPLSFAPPAAWKDAGEVAYAAAEMAMPCLMPEDAARFGTIWQCGGGTVCTALATASGVRTKLAQCLLPKDSEKMFSGHPCLTGSIASSGTQPFNDRYSITGQFAAFATDISRTAYTCRPPKIGVPAGIAYRGCNDRDRAFAGFKPGKPMPNEICGLVGGKKFDICVATNNFDQCLGGAVNRGNRPACSADHFCREDYMLS
;
A
#
# COMPACT_ATOMS: atom_id res chain seq x y z
N LEU A 1 10.58 -24.27 11.97
CA LEU A 1 10.05 -23.65 10.72
C LEU A 1 11.02 -22.67 10.07
N ASP A 2 12.18 -22.41 10.68
CA ASP A 2 13.39 -21.89 10.03
C ASP A 2 14.40 -23.04 9.92
N ASP A 3 14.41 -23.76 8.81
CA ASP A 3 15.50 -24.71 8.53
C ASP A 3 16.65 -23.95 7.84
N LYS A 4 17.89 -24.21 8.25
CA LYS A 4 19.11 -23.54 7.79
C LYS A 4 19.38 -23.70 6.29
N THR A 5 18.63 -24.56 5.63
CA THR A 5 18.78 -24.95 4.22
C THR A 5 17.77 -24.28 3.29
N THR A 6 16.73 -23.62 3.83
CA THR A 6 15.70 -22.97 3.01
C THR A 6 16.09 -21.51 2.75
N SER A 7 16.33 -21.16 1.49
CA SER A 7 16.48 -19.74 1.11
C SER A 7 15.25 -18.97 1.59
N PRO A 8 15.41 -17.87 2.35
CA PRO A 8 14.28 -17.06 2.82
C PRO A 8 13.45 -16.45 1.69
N LEU A 9 13.94 -16.50 0.44
CA LEU A 9 13.23 -16.08 -0.76
C LEU A 9 12.25 -17.15 -1.30
N ASN A 10 12.41 -18.43 -0.93
CA ASN A 10 11.59 -19.54 -1.46
C ASN A 10 10.21 -19.69 -0.79
N ARG A 11 9.77 -18.71 0.01
CA ARG A 11 8.46 -18.75 0.69
C ARG A 11 7.69 -17.43 0.67
N ILE A 12 8.05 -16.48 -0.20
CA ILE A 12 7.19 -15.32 -0.43
C ILE A 12 6.11 -15.73 -1.43
N ALA A 13 5.09 -16.44 -0.94
CA ALA A 13 3.83 -16.52 -1.66
C ALA A 13 3.17 -15.14 -1.55
N VAL A 14 3.16 -14.38 -2.64
CA VAL A 14 2.35 -13.16 -2.73
C VAL A 14 0.90 -13.62 -2.72
N GLY A 15 0.24 -13.46 -1.57
CA GLY A 15 -1.05 -14.10 -1.29
C GLY A 15 -2.12 -13.81 -2.33
N ILE A 16 -2.22 -12.56 -2.80
CA ILE A 16 -3.08 -12.11 -3.90
C ILE A 16 -2.54 -10.75 -4.40
N SER A 17 -2.40 -10.54 -5.72
CA SER A 17 -2.19 -9.19 -6.29
C SER A 17 -3.50 -8.40 -6.25
N PRO A 18 -3.52 -7.11 -5.88
CA PRO A 18 -4.67 -6.21 -6.02
C PRO A 18 -5.39 -6.29 -7.39
N HIS A 19 -4.65 -6.45 -8.49
CA HIS A 19 -5.24 -6.72 -9.80
C HIS A 19 -6.04 -8.03 -9.81
N LEU A 20 -5.46 -9.11 -9.29
CA LEU A 20 -6.13 -10.41 -9.20
C LEU A 20 -7.34 -10.33 -8.25
N HIS A 21 -7.21 -9.66 -7.11
CA HIS A 21 -8.29 -9.45 -6.15
C HIS A 21 -9.48 -8.74 -6.78
N ALA A 22 -9.24 -7.61 -7.45
CA ALA A 22 -10.29 -6.81 -8.09
C ALA A 22 -10.96 -7.55 -9.27
N GLU A 23 -10.19 -8.40 -9.96
CA GLU A 23 -10.62 -9.10 -11.16
C GLU A 23 -11.40 -10.39 -10.88
N MET A 24 -11.12 -11.09 -9.77
CA MET A 24 -11.76 -12.38 -9.44
C MET A 24 -13.30 -12.29 -9.34
N PRO A 25 -13.89 -11.42 -8.50
CA PRO A 25 -15.36 -11.30 -8.39
C PRO A 25 -16.02 -10.88 -9.71
N ARG A 26 -15.32 -10.06 -10.50
CA ARG A 26 -15.79 -9.64 -11.83
C ARG A 26 -15.84 -10.81 -12.80
N ARG A 27 -14.80 -11.65 -12.82
CA ARG A 27 -14.74 -12.84 -13.68
C ARG A 27 -15.84 -13.83 -13.33
N ASP A 28 -16.10 -14.04 -12.05
CA ASP A 28 -17.20 -14.91 -11.61
C ASP A 28 -18.57 -14.38 -12.08
N ALA A 29 -18.81 -13.08 -11.95
CA ALA A 29 -20.02 -12.45 -12.48
C ALA A 29 -20.13 -12.55 -14.01
N TRP A 30 -19.02 -12.34 -14.72
CA TRP A 30 -18.97 -12.48 -16.17
C TRP A 30 -19.31 -13.90 -16.63
N LEU A 31 -18.70 -14.92 -16.01
CA LEU A 31 -18.92 -16.31 -16.37
C LEU A 31 -20.37 -16.73 -16.13
N ARG A 32 -20.97 -16.31 -15.00
CA ARG A 32 -22.40 -16.53 -14.73
C ARG A 32 -23.30 -15.90 -15.79
N ALA A 33 -23.12 -14.61 -16.08
CA ALA A 33 -23.91 -13.93 -17.09
C ALA A 33 -23.79 -14.59 -18.48
N THR A 34 -22.57 -15.00 -18.85
CA THR A 34 -22.33 -15.70 -20.12
C THR A 34 -23.03 -17.06 -20.16
N ALA A 35 -22.94 -17.85 -19.09
CA ALA A 35 -23.61 -19.15 -18.99
C ALA A 35 -25.15 -19.04 -19.03
N GLU A 36 -25.69 -17.95 -18.53
CA GLU A 36 -27.13 -17.64 -18.53
C GLU A 36 -27.62 -16.98 -19.83
N GLY A 37 -26.74 -16.78 -20.83
CA GLY A 37 -27.10 -16.12 -22.10
C GLY A 37 -27.38 -14.61 -21.96
N LYS A 38 -26.97 -14.00 -20.85
CA LYS A 38 -27.08 -12.56 -20.60
C LYS A 38 -25.87 -11.81 -21.12
N LEU A 39 -26.01 -10.50 -21.34
CA LEU A 39 -24.88 -9.62 -21.66
C LEU A 39 -24.04 -9.39 -20.39
N PRO A 40 -22.75 -9.79 -20.35
CA PRO A 40 -21.93 -9.59 -19.16
C PRO A 40 -21.45 -8.14 -19.02
N ASN A 41 -21.20 -7.71 -17.78
CA ASN A 41 -20.63 -6.41 -17.46
C ASN A 41 -19.20 -6.26 -18.04
N ARG A 42 -18.99 -5.26 -18.90
CA ARG A 42 -17.72 -4.99 -19.59
C ARG A 42 -16.77 -4.05 -18.88
N LEU A 43 -17.19 -3.43 -17.78
CA LEU A 43 -16.33 -2.54 -17.01
C LEU A 43 -15.17 -3.31 -16.39
N ARG A 44 -13.95 -2.81 -16.54
CA ARG A 44 -12.77 -3.33 -15.84
C ARG A 44 -12.41 -2.36 -14.71
N PRO A 45 -12.33 -2.84 -13.45
CA PRO A 45 -11.93 -1.99 -12.35
C PRO A 45 -10.44 -1.64 -12.48
N LEU A 46 -10.06 -0.52 -11.89
CA LEU A 46 -8.65 -0.22 -11.65
C LEU A 46 -8.12 -1.20 -10.59
N SER A 47 -6.83 -1.55 -10.61
CA SER A 47 -6.22 -2.47 -9.62
C SER A 47 -6.45 -2.07 -8.19
N PHE A 48 -6.57 -0.77 -7.98
CA PHE A 48 -6.67 -0.14 -6.68
C PHE A 48 -8.11 0.29 -6.36
N ALA A 49 -9.08 -0.16 -7.16
CA ALA A 49 -10.48 0.11 -6.86
C ALA A 49 -10.89 -0.61 -5.57
N PRO A 50 -11.77 0.00 -4.75
CA PRO A 50 -12.35 -0.68 -3.60
C PRO A 50 -13.04 -1.99 -3.99
N PRO A 51 -13.22 -2.93 -3.04
CA PRO A 51 -14.04 -4.11 -3.25
C PRO A 51 -15.41 -3.72 -3.80
N ALA A 52 -15.99 -4.52 -4.70
CA ALA A 52 -17.26 -4.21 -5.32
C ALA A 52 -18.10 -5.44 -5.61
N ALA A 53 -19.42 -5.28 -5.53
CA ALA A 53 -20.36 -6.25 -6.04
C ALA A 53 -20.63 -5.98 -7.54
N TRP A 54 -20.41 -7.01 -8.35
CA TRP A 54 -20.59 -6.99 -9.80
C TRP A 54 -21.96 -7.54 -10.17
N LYS A 55 -22.81 -6.71 -10.79
CA LYS A 55 -24.12 -7.13 -11.30
C LYS A 55 -24.12 -7.23 -12.82
N ASP A 56 -25.03 -8.06 -13.35
CA ASP A 56 -25.19 -8.35 -14.78
C ASP A 56 -25.48 -7.09 -15.63
N ALA A 57 -26.10 -6.05 -15.04
CA ALA A 57 -26.60 -4.87 -15.74
C ALA A 57 -25.56 -3.75 -15.97
N GLY A 58 -24.26 -4.03 -15.86
CA GLY A 58 -23.22 -2.98 -15.96
C GLY A 58 -23.05 -2.15 -14.68
N GLU A 59 -23.92 -2.33 -13.69
CA GLU A 59 -23.85 -1.66 -12.40
C GLU A 59 -22.74 -2.27 -11.52
N VAL A 60 -21.92 -1.39 -10.94
CA VAL A 60 -20.87 -1.76 -9.98
C VAL A 60 -21.16 -1.04 -8.67
N ALA A 61 -21.42 -1.83 -7.62
CA ALA A 61 -21.63 -1.31 -6.27
C ALA A 61 -20.33 -1.44 -5.49
N TYR A 62 -19.51 -0.39 -5.49
CA TYR A 62 -18.31 -0.31 -4.67
C TYR A 62 -18.67 -0.28 -3.18
N ALA A 63 -17.98 -1.11 -2.41
CA ALA A 63 -17.92 -0.99 -0.96
C ALA A 63 -17.05 0.21 -0.56
N ALA A 64 -17.08 0.55 0.73
CA ALA A 64 -16.18 1.56 1.26
C ALA A 64 -14.72 1.13 1.09
N ALA A 65 -13.87 2.07 0.69
CA ALA A 65 -12.43 1.90 0.58
C ALA A 65 -11.84 1.65 1.98
N GLU A 66 -10.98 0.62 2.07
CA GLU A 66 -10.30 0.27 3.31
C GLU A 66 -9.09 1.17 3.56
N MET A 67 -8.48 1.00 4.73
CA MET A 67 -7.27 1.72 5.11
C MET A 67 -6.17 1.59 4.03
N ALA A 68 -5.49 2.70 3.75
CA ALA A 68 -4.49 2.88 2.70
C ALA A 68 -4.97 2.70 1.25
N MET A 69 -6.22 2.29 1.00
CA MET A 69 -6.79 2.29 -0.36
C MET A 69 -7.00 3.72 -0.87
N PRO A 70 -6.96 3.93 -2.20
CA PRO A 70 -7.33 5.20 -2.79
C PRO A 70 -8.77 5.59 -2.49
N CYS A 71 -8.98 6.89 -2.33
CA CYS A 71 -10.30 7.49 -2.17
C CYS A 71 -10.43 8.70 -3.07
N LEU A 72 -11.68 9.13 -3.29
CA LEU A 72 -11.95 10.35 -4.04
C LEU A 72 -12.30 11.46 -3.05
N MET A 73 -11.62 12.59 -3.21
CA MET A 73 -12.02 13.81 -2.50
C MET A 73 -13.45 14.19 -2.90
N PRO A 74 -14.26 14.80 -2.01
CA PRO A 74 -15.65 15.13 -2.32
C PRO A 74 -15.82 15.95 -3.61
N GLU A 75 -14.90 16.88 -3.88
CA GLU A 75 -14.89 17.71 -5.09
C GLU A 75 -14.58 16.94 -6.39
N ASP A 76 -13.92 15.79 -6.28
CA ASP A 76 -13.55 14.92 -7.40
C ASP A 76 -14.57 13.80 -7.63
N ALA A 77 -15.24 13.35 -6.55
CA ALA A 77 -16.21 12.25 -6.58
C ALA A 77 -17.33 12.43 -7.61
N ALA A 78 -17.85 13.65 -7.77
CA ALA A 78 -18.92 13.95 -8.72
C ALA A 78 -18.57 13.63 -10.18
N ARG A 79 -17.28 13.51 -10.51
CA ARG A 79 -16.78 13.28 -11.88
C ARG A 79 -16.60 11.81 -12.24
N PHE A 80 -16.51 10.94 -11.25
CA PHE A 80 -16.26 9.50 -11.46
C PHE A 80 -17.55 8.66 -11.43
N GLY A 81 -18.73 9.30 -11.32
CA GLY A 81 -20.05 8.65 -11.36
C GLY A 81 -20.31 7.66 -10.20
N THR A 82 -19.34 7.47 -9.31
CA THR A 82 -19.35 6.58 -8.15
C THR A 82 -18.42 7.18 -7.08
N ILE A 83 -18.70 6.93 -5.81
CA ILE A 83 -17.97 7.56 -4.70
C ILE A 83 -17.12 6.51 -3.99
N TRP A 84 -15.81 6.56 -4.17
CA TRP A 84 -14.88 5.81 -3.32
C TRP A 84 -14.71 6.54 -2.00
N GLN A 85 -15.58 6.20 -1.05
CA GLN A 85 -15.57 6.75 0.30
C GLN A 85 -14.78 5.85 1.25
N CYS A 86 -14.13 6.46 2.22
CA CYS A 86 -13.38 5.75 3.24
C CYS A 86 -14.30 5.09 4.27
N GLY A 87 -13.99 3.83 4.60
CA GLY A 87 -14.62 3.06 5.66
C GLY A 87 -13.75 2.97 6.91
N GLY A 88 -14.18 2.14 7.88
CA GLY A 88 -13.31 1.72 8.99
C GLY A 88 -12.79 2.84 9.90
N GLY A 89 -13.48 3.99 9.96
CA GLY A 89 -13.05 5.16 10.74
C GLY A 89 -11.86 5.91 10.14
N THR A 90 -11.56 5.69 8.86
CA THR A 90 -10.54 6.43 8.12
C THR A 90 -11.12 7.65 7.41
N VAL A 91 -10.27 8.61 7.10
CA VAL A 91 -10.62 9.86 6.41
C VAL A 91 -9.87 9.94 5.09
N CYS A 92 -10.56 10.43 4.05
CA CYS A 92 -9.94 10.62 2.74
C CYS A 92 -8.93 11.78 2.81
N THR A 93 -7.64 11.44 2.75
CA THR A 93 -6.54 12.38 2.94
C THR A 93 -5.82 12.58 1.62
N ALA A 94 -5.77 13.83 1.16
CA ALA A 94 -5.01 14.19 -0.02
C ALA A 94 -3.49 14.12 0.26
N LEU A 95 -2.79 13.35 -0.57
CA LEU A 95 -1.35 13.10 -0.46
C LEU A 95 -0.55 13.87 -1.51
N ALA A 96 -1.07 13.98 -2.74
CA ALA A 96 -0.39 14.75 -3.77
C ALA A 96 -1.34 15.36 -4.79
N THR A 97 -0.90 16.44 -5.41
CA THR A 97 -1.47 17.02 -6.64
C THR A 97 -0.50 16.79 -7.81
N ALA A 98 -0.99 16.82 -9.04
CA ALA A 98 -0.15 16.76 -10.24
C ALA A 98 -0.55 17.84 -11.26
N SER A 99 0.42 18.47 -11.90
CA SER A 99 0.17 19.50 -12.93
C SER A 99 -0.70 18.95 -14.06
N GLY A 100 -1.77 19.68 -14.42
CA GLY A 100 -2.69 19.26 -15.47
C GLY A 100 -3.68 18.17 -15.06
N VAL A 101 -3.54 17.59 -13.87
CA VAL A 101 -4.47 16.60 -13.32
C VAL A 101 -5.34 17.28 -12.27
N ARG A 102 -6.66 17.27 -12.49
CA ARG A 102 -7.61 17.92 -11.56
C ARG A 102 -7.83 17.11 -10.29
N THR A 103 -7.73 15.79 -10.38
CA THR A 103 -7.97 14.88 -9.26
C THR A 103 -6.73 14.75 -8.38
N LYS A 104 -6.94 14.81 -7.07
CA LYS A 104 -5.87 14.61 -6.10
C LYS A 104 -5.57 13.13 -5.93
N LEU A 105 -4.30 12.78 -5.75
CA LEU A 105 -3.93 11.48 -5.19
C LEU A 105 -4.31 11.50 -3.70
N ALA A 106 -5.30 10.72 -3.31
CA ALA A 106 -5.77 10.63 -1.94
C ALA A 106 -5.91 9.18 -1.49
N GLN A 107 -5.77 8.95 -0.18
CA GLN A 107 -5.90 7.63 0.44
C GLN A 107 -6.73 7.69 1.71
N CYS A 108 -7.38 6.57 2.04
CA CYS A 108 -8.08 6.39 3.29
C CYS A 108 -7.12 6.17 4.45
N LEU A 109 -6.91 7.20 5.25
CA LEU A 109 -5.91 7.21 6.31
C LEU A 109 -6.57 7.36 7.68
N LEU A 110 -5.84 6.95 8.73
CA LEU A 110 -6.28 7.28 10.07
C LEU A 110 -6.36 8.81 10.23
N PRO A 111 -7.29 9.33 11.06
CA PRO A 111 -7.30 10.73 11.43
C PRO A 111 -5.92 11.18 11.91
N LYS A 112 -5.56 12.44 11.62
CA LYS A 112 -4.21 12.98 11.87
C LYS A 112 -3.77 12.86 13.34
N ASP A 113 -4.72 12.93 14.24
CA ASP A 113 -4.58 12.83 15.70
C ASP A 113 -4.72 11.40 16.24
N SER A 114 -4.80 10.39 15.37
CA SER A 114 -4.94 9.00 15.79
C SER A 114 -3.67 8.47 16.47
N GLU A 115 -3.82 7.96 17.69
CA GLU A 115 -2.77 7.23 18.40
C GLU A 115 -2.47 5.84 17.78
N LYS A 116 -3.29 5.39 16.82
CA LYS A 116 -3.18 4.06 16.19
C LYS A 116 -2.28 4.03 14.95
N MET A 117 -1.45 5.06 14.77
CA MET A 117 -0.46 5.11 13.69
C MET A 117 0.48 3.90 13.72
N PHE A 118 0.91 3.47 12.54
CA PHE A 118 1.73 2.28 12.34
C PHE A 118 2.74 2.48 11.21
N SER A 119 3.76 1.63 11.15
CA SER A 119 4.76 1.69 10.08
C SER A 119 4.12 1.33 8.75
N GLY A 120 4.31 2.13 7.71
CA GLY A 120 3.54 1.97 6.45
C GLY A 120 2.69 3.17 6.11
N HIS A 121 2.24 3.90 7.12
CA HIS A 121 1.35 5.04 6.94
C HIS A 121 2.05 6.18 6.20
N PRO A 122 1.45 6.81 5.17
CA PRO A 122 1.98 8.02 4.57
C PRO A 122 2.15 9.12 5.63
N CYS A 123 3.17 9.96 5.45
CA CYS A 123 3.52 11.00 6.42
C CYS A 123 3.78 12.38 5.80
N LEU A 124 3.88 12.47 4.47
CA LEU A 124 4.16 13.70 3.73
C LEU A 124 3.05 14.00 2.73
N THR A 125 2.86 15.28 2.45
CA THR A 125 2.14 15.75 1.27
C THR A 125 3.13 16.25 0.22
N GLY A 126 2.72 16.26 -1.04
CA GLY A 126 3.55 16.84 -2.10
C GLY A 126 2.80 17.30 -3.33
N SER A 127 3.58 17.71 -4.32
CA SER A 127 3.11 18.12 -5.64
C SER A 127 4.01 17.54 -6.72
N ILE A 128 3.41 17.05 -7.80
CA ILE A 128 4.08 16.52 -8.98
C ILE A 128 4.02 17.58 -10.08
N ALA A 129 5.17 18.09 -10.49
CA ALA A 129 5.31 18.89 -11.70
C ALA A 129 5.56 17.94 -12.88
N SER A 130 4.56 17.81 -13.76
CA SER A 130 4.65 16.90 -14.90
C SER A 130 5.36 17.51 -16.10
N SER A 131 6.23 16.74 -16.72
CA SER A 131 6.95 17.11 -17.94
C SER A 131 6.32 16.43 -19.14
N GLY A 132 5.46 17.15 -19.89
CA GLY A 132 4.71 16.56 -21.00
C GLY A 132 5.58 15.96 -22.11
N THR A 133 6.77 16.51 -22.35
CA THR A 133 7.73 15.99 -23.35
C THR A 133 8.61 14.87 -22.81
N GLN A 134 8.72 14.72 -21.48
CA GLN A 134 9.52 13.69 -20.82
C GLN A 134 8.82 13.22 -19.54
N PRO A 135 7.73 12.43 -19.61
CA PRO A 135 6.95 12.04 -18.42
C PRO A 135 7.77 11.26 -17.38
N PHE A 136 8.85 10.59 -17.80
CA PHE A 136 9.80 9.94 -16.90
C PHE A 136 10.60 10.91 -16.02
N ASN A 137 10.54 12.21 -16.31
CA ASN A 137 11.28 13.27 -15.62
C ASN A 137 10.36 14.16 -14.76
N ASP A 138 9.17 13.67 -14.43
CA ASP A 138 8.25 14.30 -13.48
C ASP A 138 8.96 14.58 -12.14
N ARG A 139 8.69 15.74 -11.55
CA ARG A 139 9.37 16.20 -10.33
C ARG A 139 8.40 16.24 -9.16
N TYR A 140 8.71 15.47 -8.12
CA TYR A 140 7.98 15.49 -6.86
C TYR A 140 8.63 16.45 -5.87
N SER A 141 7.85 17.40 -5.36
CA SER A 141 8.24 18.31 -4.28
C SER A 141 7.41 18.02 -3.04
N ILE A 142 8.08 17.94 -1.88
CA ILE A 142 7.41 17.80 -0.59
C ILE A 142 6.79 19.15 -0.22
N THR A 143 5.50 19.16 0.08
CA THR A 143 4.75 20.37 0.47
C THR A 143 4.45 20.43 1.96
N GLY A 144 4.57 19.29 2.68
CA GLY A 144 4.32 19.24 4.11
C GLY A 144 4.55 17.87 4.73
N GLN A 145 4.57 17.83 6.06
CA GLN A 145 4.58 16.62 6.87
C GLN A 145 3.39 16.65 7.82
N PHE A 146 2.61 15.57 7.85
CA PHE A 146 1.38 15.51 8.66
C PHE A 146 1.38 14.39 9.70
N ALA A 147 2.33 13.46 9.63
CA ALA A 147 2.47 12.35 10.59
C ALA A 147 3.94 11.99 10.82
N ALA A 148 4.19 11.07 11.78
CA ALA A 148 5.51 10.50 12.08
C ALA A 148 6.61 11.56 12.34
N PHE A 149 6.39 12.41 13.34
CA PHE A 149 7.25 13.57 13.65
C PHE A 149 8.52 13.27 14.45
N ALA A 150 8.82 12.01 14.78
CA ALA A 150 10.07 11.70 15.46
C ALA A 150 11.26 12.06 14.56
N THR A 151 12.25 12.76 15.13
CA THR A 151 13.47 13.17 14.42
C THR A 151 14.36 11.99 14.07
N ASP A 152 14.37 10.98 14.92
CA ASP A 152 15.27 9.84 14.84
C ASP A 152 14.52 8.51 14.80
N ILE A 153 15.17 7.50 14.22
CA ILE A 153 14.66 6.13 14.24
C ILE A 153 14.65 5.64 15.70
N SER A 154 13.47 5.28 16.18
CA SER A 154 13.30 4.66 17.50
C SER A 154 12.51 3.36 17.39
N ARG A 155 12.35 2.64 18.50
CA ARG A 155 11.54 1.40 18.55
C ARG A 155 10.07 1.66 18.97
N THR A 156 9.74 2.89 19.34
CA THR A 156 8.46 3.26 19.99
C THR A 156 7.75 4.42 19.29
N ALA A 157 8.50 5.39 18.77
CA ALA A 157 7.99 6.54 18.04
C ALA A 157 8.30 6.44 16.53
N TYR A 158 7.38 6.96 15.72
CA TYR A 158 7.48 6.94 14.26
C TYR A 158 8.22 8.15 13.72
N THR A 159 9.23 7.91 12.89
CA THR A 159 9.90 8.91 12.07
C THR A 159 9.43 8.80 10.61
N CYS A 160 9.32 9.93 9.93
CA CYS A 160 8.92 9.97 8.52
C CYS A 160 10.14 9.74 7.62
N ARG A 161 10.15 8.63 6.87
CA ARG A 161 11.18 8.33 5.88
C ARG A 161 10.84 9.04 4.56
N PRO A 162 11.83 9.72 3.94
CA PRO A 162 11.57 10.54 2.76
C PRO A 162 11.16 9.69 1.53
N PRO A 163 10.51 10.32 0.55
CA PRO A 163 10.00 9.67 -0.65
C PRO A 163 11.15 9.40 -1.63
N LYS A 164 11.94 8.36 -1.36
CA LYS A 164 13.00 7.87 -2.26
C LYS A 164 12.56 6.52 -2.82
N ILE A 165 12.89 6.25 -4.09
CA ILE A 165 12.67 4.94 -4.75
C ILE A 165 11.17 4.57 -4.79
N GLY A 166 10.34 5.44 -5.37
CA GLY A 166 8.93 5.07 -5.67
C GLY A 166 7.93 5.17 -4.51
N VAL A 167 8.25 5.83 -3.40
CA VAL A 167 7.30 6.06 -2.29
C VAL A 167 6.83 7.52 -2.25
N PRO A 168 5.89 7.96 -3.11
CA PRO A 168 5.26 9.28 -2.94
C PRO A 168 4.60 9.35 -1.55
N ALA A 169 4.59 10.54 -0.94
CA ALA A 169 4.08 10.79 0.42
C ALA A 169 4.90 10.23 1.59
N GLY A 170 6.09 9.67 1.34
CA GLY A 170 6.95 9.14 2.40
C GLY A 170 6.30 8.00 3.18
N ILE A 171 6.98 7.52 4.23
CA ILE A 171 6.46 6.42 5.06
C ILE A 171 6.84 6.60 6.52
N ALA A 172 5.85 6.50 7.40
CA ALA A 172 6.03 6.37 8.84
C ALA A 172 6.80 5.08 9.15
N TYR A 173 7.82 5.18 10.00
CA TYR A 173 8.69 4.06 10.33
C TYR A 173 9.11 4.09 11.80
N ARG A 174 9.04 2.92 12.44
CA ARG A 174 9.78 2.63 13.67
C ARG A 174 10.53 1.30 13.53
N GLY A 175 11.61 1.14 14.26
CA GLY A 175 12.33 -0.13 14.34
C GLY A 175 11.54 -1.17 15.14
N CYS A 176 11.78 -2.46 14.84
CA CYS A 176 11.15 -3.54 15.61
C CYS A 176 11.62 -3.54 17.06
N ASN A 177 10.69 -3.59 17.99
CA ASN A 177 10.94 -3.96 19.38
C ASN A 177 10.96 -5.49 19.56
N ASP A 178 11.24 -5.97 20.76
CA ASP A 178 11.40 -7.40 21.02
C ASP A 178 10.06 -8.17 20.90
N ARG A 179 8.93 -7.53 21.22
CA ARG A 179 7.59 -8.11 21.02
C ARG A 179 7.26 -8.26 19.54
N ASP A 180 7.60 -7.26 18.72
CA ASP A 180 7.39 -7.31 17.27
C ASP A 180 8.23 -8.45 16.66
N ARG A 181 9.49 -8.60 17.09
CA ARG A 181 10.41 -9.66 16.63
C ARG A 181 9.93 -11.06 16.99
N ALA A 182 9.23 -11.20 18.11
CA ALA A 182 8.60 -12.43 18.58
C ALA A 182 7.19 -12.65 18.01
N PHE A 183 6.71 -11.77 17.11
CA PHE A 183 5.36 -11.80 16.54
C PHE A 183 4.25 -11.89 17.61
N ALA A 184 4.46 -11.28 18.77
CA ALA A 184 3.59 -11.45 19.94
C ALA A 184 2.14 -10.99 19.72
N GLY A 185 1.91 -10.11 18.75
CA GLY A 185 0.58 -9.63 18.36
C GLY A 185 -0.20 -10.57 17.42
N PHE A 186 0.48 -11.51 16.75
CA PHE A 186 -0.14 -12.44 15.82
C PHE A 186 -0.63 -13.67 16.58
N LYS A 187 -1.91 -13.65 16.98
CA LYS A 187 -2.56 -14.72 17.74
C LYS A 187 -3.79 -15.25 17.01
N PRO A 188 -4.02 -16.58 17.00
CA PRO A 188 -5.25 -17.14 16.44
C PRO A 188 -6.51 -16.52 17.06
N GLY A 189 -7.50 -16.19 16.23
CA GLY A 189 -8.77 -15.59 16.66
C GLY A 189 -8.69 -14.14 17.15
N LYS A 190 -7.55 -13.46 16.97
CA LYS A 190 -7.41 -12.02 17.24
C LYS A 190 -7.26 -11.23 15.93
N PRO A 191 -7.70 -9.96 15.89
CA PRO A 191 -7.45 -9.09 14.74
C PRO A 191 -5.95 -9.04 14.43
N MET A 192 -5.63 -9.07 13.14
CA MET A 192 -4.24 -8.90 12.70
C MET A 192 -3.73 -7.51 13.14
N PRO A 193 -2.51 -7.42 13.73
CA PRO A 193 -1.89 -6.13 14.00
C PRO A 193 -1.66 -5.33 12.71
N ASN A 194 -1.71 -4.00 12.76
CA ASN A 194 -1.49 -3.14 11.58
C ASN A 194 -0.03 -3.15 11.08
N GLU A 195 0.93 -3.61 11.88
CA GLU A 195 2.33 -3.71 11.47
C GLU A 195 2.99 -5.01 11.90
N ILE A 196 3.97 -5.43 11.12
CA ILE A 196 4.74 -6.66 11.29
C ILE A 196 6.24 -6.35 11.21
N CYS A 197 7.03 -7.01 12.04
CA CYS A 197 8.48 -6.94 11.94
C CYS A 197 8.97 -7.82 10.80
N GLY A 198 9.24 -7.21 9.65
CA GLY A 198 9.71 -7.88 8.44
C GLY A 198 11.20 -7.66 8.19
N LEU A 199 11.72 -8.40 7.20
CA LEU A 199 13.05 -8.13 6.64
C LEU A 199 12.97 -6.87 5.77
N VAL A 200 13.98 -6.01 5.86
CA VAL A 200 14.10 -4.77 5.10
C VAL A 200 15.48 -4.67 4.47
N GLY A 201 15.53 -4.38 3.16
CA GLY A 201 16.76 -4.05 2.47
C GLY A 201 17.32 -2.73 2.98
N GLY A 202 18.55 -2.75 3.49
CA GLY A 202 19.32 -1.56 3.84
C GLY A 202 20.03 -0.97 2.62
N LYS A 203 20.63 0.21 2.78
CA LYS A 203 21.40 0.94 1.74
C LYS A 203 22.50 0.10 1.07
N LYS A 204 22.94 -0.99 1.70
CA LYS A 204 23.94 -1.91 1.14
C LYS A 204 23.35 -2.87 0.10
N PHE A 205 22.03 -3.08 0.06
CA PHE A 205 21.37 -4.02 -0.85
C PHE A 205 21.61 -3.66 -2.32
N ASP A 206 21.44 -2.39 -2.70
CA ASP A 206 21.71 -1.92 -4.07
C ASP A 206 23.18 -2.15 -4.49
N ILE A 207 24.11 -2.01 -3.55
CA ILE A 207 25.54 -2.28 -3.76
C ILE A 207 25.80 -3.79 -3.85
N CYS A 208 25.06 -4.61 -3.09
CA CYS A 208 25.14 -6.07 -3.16
C CYS A 208 24.67 -6.60 -4.50
N VAL A 209 23.59 -6.06 -5.07
CA VAL A 209 23.09 -6.48 -6.39
C VAL A 209 24.07 -6.11 -7.50
N ALA A 210 24.77 -4.98 -7.34
CA ALA A 210 25.77 -4.50 -8.30
C ALA A 210 27.11 -5.25 -8.22
N THR A 211 27.35 -6.06 -7.18
CA THR A 211 28.61 -6.79 -6.99
C THR A 211 28.34 -8.29 -7.06
N ASN A 212 29.14 -9.03 -7.82
CA ASN A 212 28.96 -10.47 -8.05
C ASN A 212 29.31 -11.34 -6.81
N ASN A 213 29.14 -10.79 -5.59
CA ASN A 213 29.49 -11.39 -4.30
C ASN A 213 28.29 -11.29 -3.34
N PHE A 214 27.21 -11.97 -3.72
CA PHE A 214 25.88 -11.86 -3.13
C PHE A 214 25.81 -12.37 -1.67
N ASP A 215 26.49 -13.48 -1.38
CA ASP A 215 26.36 -14.20 -0.11
C ASP A 215 26.98 -13.47 1.09
N GLN A 216 28.17 -12.87 0.93
CA GLN A 216 28.79 -12.06 2.00
C GLN A 216 28.08 -10.71 2.22
N CYS A 217 27.43 -10.18 1.18
CA CYS A 217 26.87 -8.85 1.20
C CYS A 217 25.44 -8.80 1.82
N LEU A 218 24.64 -9.84 1.59
CA LEU A 218 23.27 -9.97 2.13
C LEU A 218 23.21 -9.91 3.67
N GLY A 219 24.17 -10.52 4.36
CA GLY A 219 24.19 -10.57 5.84
C GLY A 219 24.28 -9.18 6.50
N GLY A 220 24.88 -8.19 5.83
CA GLY A 220 24.94 -6.80 6.30
C GLY A 220 23.91 -5.87 5.65
N ALA A 221 23.19 -6.35 4.63
CA ALA A 221 22.20 -5.59 3.88
C ALA A 221 20.77 -5.87 4.35
N VAL A 222 20.50 -7.04 4.94
CA VAL A 222 19.18 -7.40 5.45
C VAL A 222 19.05 -6.99 6.91
N ASN A 223 18.20 -6.00 7.18
CA ASN A 223 17.83 -5.59 8.53
C ASN A 223 16.40 -6.04 8.85
N ARG A 224 15.97 -5.87 10.10
CA ARG A 224 14.56 -5.98 10.48
C ARG A 224 13.96 -4.61 10.70
N GLY A 225 12.79 -4.36 10.13
CA GLY A 225 12.05 -3.11 10.28
C GLY A 225 10.56 -3.35 10.24
N ASN A 226 9.79 -2.54 10.97
CA ASN A 226 8.35 -2.67 10.92
C ASN A 226 7.81 -2.18 9.58
N ARG A 227 6.79 -2.89 9.12
CA ARG A 227 6.08 -2.70 7.84
C ARG A 227 4.59 -2.87 8.07
N PRO A 228 3.73 -2.30 7.20
CA PRO A 228 2.30 -2.58 7.28
C PRO A 228 2.10 -4.09 7.15
N ALA A 229 1.27 -4.67 8.01
CA ALA A 229 0.92 -6.07 7.89
C ALA A 229 -0.15 -6.21 6.81
N CYS A 230 -0.07 -7.25 5.98
CA CYS A 230 -0.99 -7.46 4.86
C CYS A 230 -1.69 -8.81 5.01
N SER A 231 -2.94 -8.90 4.58
CA SER A 231 -3.70 -10.15 4.52
C SER A 231 -4.71 -10.10 3.37
N ALA A 232 -5.47 -11.19 3.18
CA ALA A 232 -6.57 -11.21 2.22
C ALA A 232 -7.61 -10.09 2.49
N ASP A 233 -7.76 -9.70 3.75
CA ASP A 233 -8.71 -8.69 4.23
C ASP A 233 -8.00 -7.42 4.73
N HIS A 234 -6.71 -7.25 4.42
CA HIS A 234 -5.96 -6.05 4.78
C HIS A 234 -4.93 -5.74 3.71
N PHE A 235 -5.24 -4.77 2.86
CA PHE A 235 -4.46 -4.46 1.69
C PHE A 235 -3.20 -3.67 2.05
N CYS A 236 -2.08 -4.08 1.47
CA CYS A 236 -0.87 -3.29 1.48
C CYS A 236 -0.67 -2.59 0.15
N ARG A 237 -0.03 -1.43 0.22
CA ARG A 237 0.43 -0.67 -0.94
C ARG A 237 1.45 -1.52 -1.73
N GLU A 238 1.19 -1.74 -3.03
CA GLU A 238 2.00 -2.60 -3.91
C GLU A 238 3.47 -2.20 -4.01
N ASP A 239 3.80 -0.91 -3.80
CA ASP A 239 5.17 -0.38 -3.95
C ASP A 239 6.20 -0.93 -2.94
N TYR A 240 5.79 -1.78 -2.00
CA TYR A 240 6.71 -2.49 -1.09
C TYR A 240 7.03 -3.93 -1.52
N MET A 241 6.43 -4.41 -2.62
CA MET A 241 6.85 -5.65 -3.27
C MET A 241 8.03 -5.35 -4.19
N LEU A 242 9.21 -5.16 -3.60
CA LEU A 242 10.44 -5.39 -4.35
C LEU A 242 10.56 -6.92 -4.53
N SER A 243 10.31 -7.34 -5.77
CA SER A 243 10.71 -8.63 -6.34
C SER A 243 12.18 -8.96 -6.08
#